data_AF-A0A0F8AZ78-F1
#
_entry.id   AF-A0A0F8AZ78-F1
#
_cell.length_a   1.000
_cell.length_b   1.000
_cell.length_c   1.000
_cell.angle_alpha   90.00
_cell.angle_beta   90.00
_cell.angle_gamma   90.00
#
_symmetry.space_group_name_H-M   'P 1'
#
loop_
_entity.id
_entity.type
_entity.pdbx_description
1 polymer ?
#
loop_
_entity_poly.entity_id
_entity_poly.type
_entity_poly.pdbx_seq_one_letter_code
_entity_poly.pdbx_strand_id
1 'polypeptide(L)'
;MGPPGLEQNARSAGRAFTGYEKDATDYHALVLPRNIQLPLKKHGYVSMDLCTPEGKFERWTVSKSFSKTAYRDARKIPWGDLWALRAKTRTENRVRMGRGDVVKDGGVKGRQARADETRSSSKRLEVVNLQMNALGKAVPMQKPMKGYHHTKGGRHMAKAQASKGIREVERELDRVLHDGAVKTDMSKQKEEAAVEQGVQEEHGAGGSGNRGE
;
A
#
# COMPACT_ATOMS: atom_id res chain seq x y z
N MET A 1 -45.65 -16.53 -13.77
CA MET A 1 -45.51 -17.91 -13.27
C MET A 1 -44.80 -18.70 -14.36
N GLY A 2 -43.65 -19.32 -14.08
CA GLY A 2 -42.96 -20.15 -15.06
C GLY A 2 -43.79 -21.38 -15.45
N PRO A 3 -43.46 -22.07 -16.55
CA PRO A 3 -44.15 -23.30 -16.93
C PRO A 3 -44.06 -24.33 -15.78
N PRO A 4 -45.15 -25.06 -15.49
CA PRO A 4 -45.16 -26.04 -14.41
C PRO A 4 -44.13 -27.15 -14.69
N GLY A 5 -43.36 -27.53 -13.66
CA GLY A 5 -42.31 -28.55 -13.76
C GLY A 5 -40.89 -28.03 -14.02
N LEU A 6 -40.72 -26.71 -14.21
CA LEU A 6 -39.40 -26.10 -14.37
C LEU A 6 -38.83 -25.60 -13.04
N GLU A 7 -37.96 -26.40 -12.42
CA GLU A 7 -37.28 -26.01 -11.19
C GLU A 7 -35.93 -25.35 -11.46
N GLN A 8 -35.75 -24.13 -10.97
CA GLN A 8 -34.48 -23.39 -10.97
C GLN A 8 -33.90 -23.34 -9.56
N ASN A 9 -33.40 -24.49 -9.10
CA ASN A 9 -32.91 -24.67 -7.74
C ASN A 9 -31.53 -25.36 -7.72
N ALA A 10 -31.00 -25.60 -6.51
CA ALA A 10 -29.71 -26.25 -6.31
C ALA A 10 -29.65 -27.66 -6.91
N ARG A 11 -30.77 -28.39 -6.97
CA ARG A 11 -30.84 -29.73 -7.58
C ARG A 11 -30.60 -29.64 -9.08
N SER A 12 -31.25 -28.69 -9.76
CA SER A 12 -31.05 -28.42 -11.19
C SER A 12 -29.61 -27.99 -11.49
N ALA A 13 -28.99 -27.19 -10.61
CA ALA A 13 -27.58 -26.83 -10.74
C ALA A 13 -26.64 -28.04 -10.57
N GLY A 14 -26.93 -28.94 -9.62
CA GLY A 14 -26.21 -30.20 -9.46
C GLY A 14 -26.33 -31.13 -10.67
N ARG A 15 -27.54 -31.27 -11.23
CA ARG A 15 -27.79 -32.04 -12.45
C ARG A 15 -27.03 -31.45 -13.64
N ALA A 16 -27.06 -30.13 -13.79
CA ALA A 16 -26.29 -29.44 -14.83
C ALA A 16 -24.78 -29.69 -14.72
N PHE A 17 -24.23 -29.76 -13.52
CA PHE A 17 -22.81 -30.06 -13.32
C PHE A 17 -22.44 -31.47 -13.80
N THR A 18 -23.34 -32.45 -13.60
CA THR A 18 -23.15 -33.81 -14.11
C THR A 18 -23.31 -33.92 -15.63
N GLY A 19 -23.89 -32.91 -16.27
CA GLY A 19 -24.12 -32.82 -17.71
C GLY A 19 -25.39 -33.54 -18.18
N TYR A 20 -25.88 -33.13 -19.34
CA TYR A 20 -27.05 -33.65 -20.04
C TYR A 20 -26.67 -34.46 -21.30
N GLU A 21 -25.42 -34.92 -21.39
CA GLU A 21 -24.89 -35.67 -22.56
C GLU A 21 -25.73 -36.89 -22.95
N LYS A 22 -26.47 -37.47 -21.99
CA LYS A 22 -27.28 -38.69 -22.18
C LYS A 22 -28.77 -38.40 -22.38
N ASP A 23 -29.21 -37.18 -22.12
CA ASP A 23 -30.62 -36.80 -22.14
C ASP A 23 -30.89 -36.18 -23.51
N ALA A 24 -31.31 -36.97 -24.49
CA ALA A 24 -31.31 -36.53 -25.90
C ALA A 24 -32.31 -35.39 -26.21
N THR A 25 -33.40 -35.24 -25.45
CA THR A 25 -34.49 -34.29 -25.80
C THR A 25 -35.30 -33.72 -24.63
N ASP A 26 -35.06 -34.10 -23.38
CA ASP A 26 -36.02 -33.85 -22.28
C ASP A 26 -35.50 -32.86 -21.22
N TYR A 27 -34.82 -31.81 -21.65
CA TYR A 27 -34.44 -30.71 -20.75
C TYR A 27 -34.80 -29.35 -21.32
N HIS A 28 -35.32 -28.50 -20.44
CA HIS A 28 -35.58 -27.11 -20.78
C HIS A 28 -34.29 -26.27 -20.78
N ALA A 29 -34.20 -25.29 -21.68
CA ALA A 29 -33.05 -24.39 -21.75
C ALA A 29 -32.74 -23.65 -20.43
N LEU A 30 -33.76 -23.42 -19.59
CA LEU A 30 -33.63 -22.68 -18.33
C LEU A 30 -32.97 -23.47 -17.20
N VAL A 31 -32.82 -24.80 -17.34
CA VAL A 31 -32.06 -25.62 -16.39
C VAL A 31 -30.58 -25.71 -16.74
N LEU A 32 -30.18 -25.20 -17.91
CA LEU A 32 -28.78 -25.16 -18.33
C LEU A 32 -28.07 -23.92 -17.78
N PRO A 33 -26.82 -24.06 -17.29
CA PRO A 33 -25.97 -22.94 -16.96
C PRO A 33 -25.68 -22.07 -18.18
N ARG A 34 -25.66 -20.75 -17.98
CA ARG A 34 -25.38 -19.77 -19.02
C ARG A 34 -23.98 -19.19 -18.87
N ASN A 35 -23.23 -19.11 -19.94
CA ASN A 35 -21.90 -18.52 -19.94
C ASN A 35 -21.95 -17.00 -19.80
N ILE A 36 -21.25 -16.46 -18.80
CA ILE A 36 -21.27 -15.04 -18.46
C ILE A 36 -19.99 -14.28 -18.82
N GLN A 37 -18.93 -14.98 -19.23
CA GLN A 37 -17.70 -14.35 -19.66
C GLN A 37 -17.04 -15.18 -20.77
N LEU A 38 -16.20 -14.54 -21.59
CA LEU A 38 -15.36 -15.28 -22.53
C LEU A 38 -14.50 -16.31 -21.79
N PRO A 39 -14.38 -17.53 -22.32
CA PRO A 39 -13.61 -18.60 -21.69
C PRO A 39 -12.11 -18.26 -21.60
N LEU A 40 -11.51 -18.52 -20.44
CA LEU A 40 -10.07 -18.39 -20.21
C LEU A 40 -9.35 -19.63 -20.71
N LYS A 41 -8.70 -19.50 -21.87
CA LYS A 41 -7.98 -20.59 -22.54
C LYS A 41 -6.61 -20.80 -21.91
N LYS A 42 -6.34 -22.02 -21.45
CA LYS A 42 -5.04 -22.45 -20.92
C LYS A 42 -4.59 -23.72 -21.63
N HIS A 43 -3.34 -24.11 -21.42
CA HIS A 43 -2.83 -25.34 -21.98
C HIS A 43 -3.50 -26.55 -21.31
N GLY A 44 -4.30 -27.31 -22.06
CA GLY A 44 -4.91 -28.57 -21.59
C GLY A 44 -6.20 -28.40 -20.77
N TYR A 45 -6.63 -27.19 -20.45
CA TYR A 45 -7.93 -26.93 -19.84
C TYR A 45 -8.47 -25.53 -20.19
N VAL A 46 -9.77 -25.36 -20.03
CA VAL A 46 -10.48 -24.09 -20.17
C VAL A 46 -11.22 -23.82 -18.87
N SER A 47 -11.09 -22.59 -18.37
CA SER A 47 -11.95 -22.11 -17.28
C SER A 47 -12.99 -21.17 -17.86
N MET A 48 -14.26 -21.41 -17.55
CA MET A 48 -15.39 -20.61 -18.00
C MET A 48 -16.26 -20.24 -16.81
N ASP A 49 -16.82 -19.04 -16.84
CA ASP A 49 -17.69 -18.52 -15.78
C ASP A 49 -19.14 -18.70 -16.21
N LEU A 50 -19.90 -19.42 -15.41
CA LEU A 50 -21.27 -19.81 -15.67
C LEU A 50 -22.20 -19.25 -14.59
N CYS A 51 -23.39 -18.82 -15.01
CA CYS A 51 -24.54 -18.58 -14.14
C CYS A 51 -25.38 -19.85 -14.12
N THR A 52 -25.49 -20.50 -12.97
CA THR A 52 -26.29 -21.71 -12.81
C THR A 52 -27.78 -21.40 -12.69
N PRO A 53 -28.69 -22.36 -12.92
CA PRO A 53 -30.12 -22.16 -12.66
C PRO A 53 -30.44 -21.82 -11.20
N GLU A 54 -29.53 -22.08 -10.25
CA GLU A 54 -29.64 -21.63 -8.85
C GLU A 54 -29.42 -20.11 -8.69
N GLY A 55 -28.99 -19.41 -9.75
CA GLY A 55 -28.64 -17.99 -9.70
C GLY A 55 -27.26 -17.71 -9.10
N LYS A 56 -26.41 -18.73 -8.99
CA LYS A 56 -25.04 -18.59 -8.50
C LYS A 56 -24.05 -18.46 -9.64
N PHE A 57 -23.02 -17.65 -9.41
CA PHE A 57 -21.88 -17.54 -10.29
C PHE A 57 -20.85 -18.59 -9.93
N GLU A 58 -20.54 -19.46 -10.88
CA GLU A 58 -19.61 -20.55 -10.70
C GLU A 58 -18.56 -20.54 -11.80
N ARG A 59 -17.31 -20.80 -11.42
CA ARG A 59 -16.22 -21.04 -12.36
C ARG A 59 -16.06 -22.52 -12.57
N TRP A 60 -16.29 -22.98 -13.79
CA TRP A 60 -16.13 -24.38 -14.17
C TRP A 60 -14.83 -24.56 -14.95
N THR A 61 -14.10 -25.62 -14.63
CA THR A 61 -12.88 -25.99 -15.34
C THR A 61 -13.11 -27.28 -16.12
N VAL A 62 -12.95 -27.18 -17.44
CA VAL A 62 -13.09 -28.29 -18.38
C VAL A 62 -11.69 -28.67 -18.88
N SER A 63 -11.20 -29.86 -18.49
CA SER A 63 -9.90 -30.35 -18.93
C SER A 63 -9.99 -31.24 -20.17
N LYS A 64 -8.98 -31.18 -21.03
CA LYS A 64 -8.87 -32.01 -22.24
C LYS A 64 -8.86 -33.51 -21.94
N SER A 65 -8.31 -33.90 -20.78
CA SER A 65 -8.27 -35.28 -20.29
C SER A 65 -9.63 -35.78 -19.80
N PHE A 66 -10.54 -34.90 -19.41
CA PHE A 66 -11.85 -35.28 -18.90
C PHE A 66 -12.85 -35.53 -20.03
N SER A 67 -12.95 -34.60 -20.97
CA SER A 67 -13.77 -34.77 -22.18
C SER A 67 -13.19 -33.98 -23.34
N LYS A 68 -12.90 -34.67 -24.45
CA LYS A 68 -12.37 -34.04 -25.67
C LYS A 68 -13.40 -33.16 -26.37
N THR A 69 -14.68 -33.57 -26.35
CA THR A 69 -15.80 -32.82 -26.94
C THR A 69 -16.06 -31.56 -26.13
N ALA A 70 -16.27 -31.70 -24.81
CA ALA A 70 -16.47 -30.55 -23.94
C ALA A 70 -15.28 -29.57 -23.99
N TYR A 71 -14.04 -30.06 -24.06
CA TYR A 71 -12.88 -29.18 -24.19
C TYR A 71 -12.87 -28.37 -25.50
N ARG A 72 -13.30 -28.96 -26.64
CA ARG A 72 -13.39 -28.24 -27.91
C ARG A 72 -14.49 -27.19 -27.88
N ASP A 73 -15.64 -27.52 -27.29
CA ASP A 73 -16.81 -26.64 -27.24
C ASP A 73 -16.60 -25.49 -26.25
N ALA A 74 -16.07 -25.79 -25.06
CA ALA A 74 -15.71 -24.78 -24.06
C ALA A 74 -14.72 -23.74 -24.61
N ARG A 75 -13.86 -24.11 -25.57
CA ARG A 75 -12.92 -23.18 -26.21
C ARG A 75 -13.59 -22.22 -27.20
N LYS A 76 -14.75 -22.58 -27.72
CA LYS A 76 -15.48 -21.85 -28.76
C LYS A 76 -16.74 -21.17 -28.23
N ILE A 77 -17.11 -21.41 -26.98
CA ILE A 77 -18.33 -20.89 -26.40
C ILE A 77 -18.33 -19.34 -26.36
N PRO A 78 -19.34 -18.68 -26.94
CA PRO A 78 -19.51 -17.25 -26.85
C PRO A 78 -20.15 -16.86 -25.51
N TRP A 79 -20.19 -15.56 -25.25
CA TRP A 79 -20.94 -15.03 -24.13
C TRP A 79 -22.45 -15.27 -24.33
N GLY A 80 -23.16 -15.60 -23.26
CA GLY A 80 -24.61 -15.81 -23.26
C GLY A 80 -25.08 -17.20 -23.69
N ASP A 81 -24.16 -18.07 -24.13
CA ASP A 81 -24.50 -19.43 -24.58
C ASP A 81 -24.82 -20.37 -23.41
N LEU A 82 -25.54 -21.44 -23.69
CA LEU A 82 -25.92 -22.47 -22.71
C LEU A 82 -24.93 -23.63 -22.69
N TRP A 83 -24.70 -24.19 -21.51
CA TRP A 83 -23.71 -25.25 -21.31
C TRP A 83 -24.36 -26.54 -20.81
N ALA A 84 -24.51 -27.52 -21.72
CA ALA A 84 -25.14 -28.81 -21.41
C ALA A 84 -24.15 -29.91 -20.98
N LEU A 85 -22.84 -29.66 -21.10
CA LEU A 85 -21.81 -30.66 -20.85
C LEU A 85 -21.32 -30.61 -19.39
N ARG A 86 -20.75 -31.71 -18.93
CA ARG A 86 -20.13 -31.77 -17.61
C ARG A 86 -18.80 -31.02 -17.55
N ALA A 87 -18.40 -30.63 -16.35
CA ALA A 87 -17.06 -30.10 -16.06
C ALA A 87 -16.31 -30.98 -15.06
N LYS A 88 -14.98 -30.87 -15.04
CA LYS A 88 -14.14 -31.64 -14.11
C LYS A 88 -14.22 -31.05 -12.70
N THR A 89 -14.24 -29.72 -12.61
CA THR A 89 -14.20 -28.99 -11.33
C THR A 89 -15.08 -27.76 -11.42
N ARG A 90 -15.68 -27.40 -10.30
CA ARG A 90 -16.55 -26.24 -10.13
C ARG A 90 -16.17 -25.53 -8.84
N THR A 91 -16.05 -24.21 -8.91
CA THR A 91 -15.73 -23.35 -7.78
C THR A 91 -16.72 -22.19 -7.75
N GLU A 92 -17.23 -21.82 -6.58
CA GLU A 92 -18.06 -20.62 -6.46
C GLU A 92 -17.22 -19.38 -6.80
N ASN A 93 -17.67 -18.58 -7.77
CA ASN A 93 -17.02 -17.34 -8.16
C ASN A 93 -17.84 -16.18 -7.61
N ARG A 94 -17.51 -15.73 -6.40
CA ARG A 94 -18.18 -14.58 -5.80
C ARG A 94 -17.80 -13.31 -6.56
N VAL A 95 -18.75 -12.84 -7.37
CA VAL A 95 -18.64 -11.55 -8.03
C VAL A 95 -18.51 -10.50 -6.94
N ARG A 96 -17.36 -9.81 -6.93
CA ARG A 96 -17.10 -8.73 -5.99
C ARG A 96 -17.89 -7.50 -6.44
N MET A 97 -19.19 -7.54 -6.18
CA MET A 97 -20.03 -6.34 -6.22
C MET A 97 -19.40 -5.38 -5.19
N GLY A 98 -18.86 -4.26 -5.66
CA GLY A 98 -18.29 -3.26 -4.77
C GLY A 98 -19.30 -2.92 -3.67
N ARG A 99 -18.84 -2.59 -2.45
CA ARG A 99 -19.74 -2.05 -1.42
C ARG A 99 -20.50 -0.89 -2.07
N GLY A 100 -21.83 -0.92 -1.99
CA GLY A 100 -22.77 -0.20 -2.87
C GLY A 100 -22.72 1.33 -2.88
N ASP A 101 -21.64 1.93 -2.37
CA ASP A 101 -21.45 3.37 -2.25
C ASP A 101 -20.30 3.90 -3.12
N VAL A 102 -19.79 3.09 -4.08
CA VAL A 102 -18.74 3.58 -4.97
C VAL A 102 -18.98 3.21 -6.43
N VAL A 103 -19.17 4.28 -7.22
CA VAL A 103 -19.17 4.27 -8.67
C VAL A 103 -17.83 3.70 -9.17
N LYS A 104 -17.88 2.48 -9.73
CA LYS A 104 -16.83 1.84 -10.55
C LYS A 104 -15.38 2.00 -10.08
N ASP A 105 -15.06 1.48 -8.90
CA ASP A 105 -13.66 1.45 -8.42
C ASP A 105 -12.79 0.31 -8.99
N GLY A 106 -13.29 -0.51 -9.92
CA GLY A 106 -12.49 -1.56 -10.59
C GLY A 106 -11.77 -2.55 -9.65
N GLY A 107 -12.16 -2.63 -8.37
CA GLY A 107 -11.50 -3.45 -7.35
C GLY A 107 -10.30 -2.81 -6.64
N VAL A 108 -9.99 -1.52 -6.88
CA VAL A 108 -8.84 -0.80 -6.28
C VAL A 108 -8.92 -0.76 -4.74
N LYS A 109 -10.08 -0.42 -4.18
CA LYS A 109 -10.31 -0.47 -2.72
C LYS A 109 -10.20 -1.88 -2.15
N GLY A 110 -10.53 -2.90 -2.95
CA GLY A 110 -10.37 -4.30 -2.55
C GLY A 110 -8.91 -4.73 -2.40
N ARG A 111 -8.00 -4.09 -3.14
CA ARG A 111 -6.55 -4.28 -3.05
C ARG A 111 -5.96 -3.51 -1.86
N GLN A 112 -6.43 -2.28 -1.63
CA GLN A 112 -6.04 -1.47 -0.48
C GLN A 112 -6.49 -2.12 0.85
N ALA A 113 -7.73 -2.61 0.92
CA ALA A 113 -8.23 -3.32 2.10
C ALA A 113 -7.39 -4.56 2.44
N ARG A 114 -6.94 -5.33 1.44
CA ARG A 114 -6.01 -6.45 1.68
C ARG A 114 -4.61 -6.00 2.09
N ALA A 115 -4.13 -4.88 1.54
CA ALA A 115 -2.85 -4.32 1.96
C ALA A 115 -2.90 -3.86 3.43
N ASP A 116 -4.01 -3.26 3.86
CA ASP A 116 -4.21 -2.88 5.25
C ASP A 116 -4.40 -4.09 6.17
N GLU A 117 -5.14 -5.13 5.76
CA GLU A 117 -5.23 -6.40 6.52
C GLU A 117 -3.84 -7.05 6.71
N THR A 118 -2.99 -7.07 5.68
CA THR A 118 -1.63 -7.59 5.82
C THR A 118 -0.75 -6.71 6.72
N ARG A 119 -0.96 -5.39 6.73
CA ARG A 119 -0.24 -4.44 7.61
C ARG A 119 -0.72 -4.54 9.06
N SER A 120 -2.00 -4.76 9.29
CA SER A 120 -2.57 -4.90 10.63
C SER A 120 -2.20 -6.25 11.27
N SER A 121 -2.04 -7.31 10.45
CA SER A 121 -1.59 -8.62 10.94
C SER A 121 -0.11 -8.66 11.33
N SER A 122 0.75 -7.84 10.72
CA SER A 122 2.17 -7.79 11.05
C SER A 122 2.48 -6.56 11.92
N LYS A 123 2.16 -6.63 13.21
CA LYS A 123 2.68 -5.67 14.19
C LYS A 123 4.17 -5.95 14.46
N ARG A 124 4.99 -5.77 13.41
CA ARG A 124 6.45 -5.87 13.50
C ARG A 124 6.94 -4.54 14.07
N LEU A 125 7.53 -4.58 15.27
CA LEU A 125 8.19 -3.42 15.86
C LEU A 125 9.20 -2.85 14.84
N GLU A 126 9.10 -1.55 14.57
CA GLU A 126 10.01 -0.90 13.63
C GLU A 126 11.36 -0.71 14.31
N VAL A 127 12.34 -1.54 13.95
CA VAL A 127 13.73 -1.34 14.37
C VAL A 127 14.27 -0.13 13.61
N VAL A 128 14.45 0.98 14.34
CA VAL A 128 15.09 2.19 13.84
C VAL A 128 16.57 2.10 14.22
N ASN A 129 17.47 2.04 13.23
CA ASN A 129 18.90 2.11 13.47
C ASN A 129 19.29 3.57 13.77
N LEU A 130 20.00 3.83 14.87
CA LEU A 130 20.54 5.15 15.20
C LEU A 130 22.03 5.23 14.82
N GLN A 131 22.46 6.38 14.33
CA GLN A 131 23.87 6.70 14.07
C GLN A 131 24.22 8.01 14.77
N MET A 132 25.43 8.09 15.35
CA MET A 132 25.90 9.33 15.97
C MET A 132 26.43 10.28 14.89
N ASN A 133 25.98 11.53 14.93
CA ASN A 133 26.55 12.57 14.07
C ASN A 133 27.86 13.13 14.68
N ALA A 134 28.61 13.92 13.90
CA ALA A 134 29.89 14.49 14.32
C ALA A 134 29.80 15.39 15.57
N LEU A 135 28.58 15.78 15.97
CA LEU A 135 28.27 16.58 17.16
C LEU A 135 27.82 15.71 18.36
N GLY A 136 27.96 14.38 18.27
CA GLY A 136 27.65 13.46 19.37
C GLY A 136 26.15 13.24 19.63
N LYS A 137 25.26 13.67 18.72
CA LYS A 137 23.81 13.43 18.83
C LYS A 137 23.42 12.17 18.07
N ALA A 138 22.63 11.30 18.70
CA ALA A 138 22.10 10.10 18.06
C ALA A 138 20.92 10.48 17.16
N VAL A 139 21.08 10.29 15.85
CA VAL A 139 20.07 10.57 14.82
C VAL A 139 19.66 9.28 14.11
N PRO A 140 18.39 9.13 13.70
CA PRO A 140 17.94 7.94 12.97
C PRO A 140 18.67 7.83 11.62
N MET A 141 19.26 6.67 11.36
CA MET A 141 19.95 6.35 10.12
C MET A 141 18.93 6.38 8.98
N GLN A 142 19.09 7.31 8.05
CA GLN A 142 18.23 7.41 6.88
C GLN A 142 18.44 6.16 6.00
N LYS A 143 17.40 5.31 5.91
CA LYS A 143 17.44 4.14 5.01
C LYS A 143 17.64 4.64 3.57
N PRO A 144 18.49 4.00 2.76
CA PRO A 144 18.58 4.35 1.34
C PRO A 144 17.20 4.19 0.69
N MET A 145 16.78 5.20 -0.08
CA MET A 145 15.42 5.29 -0.61
C MET A 145 15.07 4.05 -1.46
N LYS A 146 13.94 3.40 -1.15
CA LYS A 146 13.45 2.25 -1.92
C LYS A 146 13.02 2.74 -3.30
N GLY A 147 13.78 2.37 -4.32
CA GLY A 147 13.64 2.91 -5.68
C GLY A 147 14.93 3.44 -6.30
N TYR A 148 16.09 3.15 -5.69
CA TYR A 148 17.44 3.44 -6.19
C TYR A 148 17.75 2.73 -7.53
N HIS A 149 16.99 3.02 -8.57
CA HIS A 149 17.31 2.59 -9.93
C HIS A 149 18.50 3.41 -10.41
N HIS A 150 19.52 2.72 -10.91
CA HIS A 150 20.75 3.27 -11.47
C HIS A 150 20.48 4.05 -12.77
N THR A 151 19.70 5.12 -12.69
CA THR A 151 19.43 6.04 -13.78
C THR A 151 20.20 7.33 -13.54
N LYS A 152 20.62 8.00 -14.62
CA LYS A 152 21.43 9.22 -14.54
C LYS A 152 20.79 10.31 -13.66
N GLY A 153 19.46 10.37 -13.57
CA GLY A 153 18.73 11.30 -12.71
C GLY A 153 18.90 11.05 -11.20
N GLY A 154 18.97 9.77 -10.78
CA GLY A 154 19.12 9.42 -9.35
C GLY A 154 20.47 9.84 -8.76
N ARG A 155 21.55 9.79 -9.56
CA ARG A 155 22.90 10.22 -9.13
C ARG A 155 22.98 11.73 -8.88
N HIS A 156 22.24 12.52 -9.66
CA HIS A 156 22.24 13.98 -9.53
C HIS A 156 21.54 14.45 -8.25
N MET A 157 20.47 13.75 -7.85
CA MET A 157 19.73 14.03 -6.62
C MET A 157 20.55 13.74 -5.36
N ALA A 158 21.34 12.66 -5.36
CA ALA A 158 22.22 12.31 -4.25
C ALA A 158 23.33 13.36 -4.01
N LYS A 159 23.96 13.87 -5.08
CA LYS A 159 24.99 14.92 -4.98
C LYS A 159 24.42 16.26 -4.50
N ALA A 160 23.20 16.60 -4.94
CA ALA A 160 22.51 17.81 -4.51
C ALA A 160 22.10 17.77 -3.02
N GLN A 161 21.78 16.59 -2.49
CA GLN A 161 21.42 16.43 -1.08
C GLN A 161 22.65 16.37 -0.16
N ALA A 162 23.73 15.69 -0.57
CA ALA A 162 24.99 15.69 0.18
C ALA A 162 25.56 17.11 0.35
N SER A 163 25.51 17.91 -0.71
CA SER A 163 25.93 19.32 -0.66
C SER A 163 25.01 20.21 0.20
N LYS A 164 23.71 19.91 0.30
CA LYS A 164 22.81 20.58 1.24
C LYS A 164 23.14 20.25 2.70
N GLY A 165 23.43 18.97 2.99
CA GLY A 165 23.85 18.56 4.33
C GLY A 165 25.16 19.24 4.75
N ILE A 166 26.14 19.33 3.85
CA ILE A 166 27.39 20.05 4.11
C ILE A 166 27.13 21.54 4.40
N ARG A 167 26.32 22.22 3.58
CA ARG A 167 25.95 23.64 3.79
C ARG A 167 25.12 23.91 5.05
N GLU A 168 24.42 22.89 5.56
CA GLU A 168 23.68 22.99 6.81
C GLU A 168 24.63 22.89 8.01
N VAL A 169 25.59 21.97 7.96
CA VAL A 169 26.66 21.86 8.95
C VAL A 169 27.54 23.11 8.96
N GLU A 170 27.91 23.66 7.80
CA GLU A 170 28.68 24.90 7.71
C GLU A 170 27.93 26.08 8.34
N ARG A 171 26.62 26.22 8.08
CA ARG A 171 25.80 27.28 8.71
C ARG A 171 25.66 27.10 10.22
N GLU A 172 25.61 25.87 10.71
CA GLU A 172 25.55 25.60 12.13
C GLU A 172 26.89 25.90 12.81
N LEU A 173 28.01 25.58 12.14
CA LEU A 173 29.35 25.91 12.61
C LEU A 173 29.58 27.43 12.67
N ASP A 174 29.15 28.16 11.64
CA ASP A 174 29.23 29.63 11.62
C ASP A 174 28.46 30.24 12.79
N ARG A 175 27.25 29.74 13.10
CA ARG A 175 26.48 30.21 14.25
C ARG A 175 27.22 29.97 15.56
N VAL A 176 27.77 28.77 15.75
CA VAL A 176 28.50 28.42 16.99
C VAL A 176 29.76 29.29 17.14
N LEU A 177 30.47 29.57 16.05
CA LEU A 177 31.64 30.44 16.06
C LEU A 177 31.27 31.90 16.34
N HIS A 178 30.17 32.41 15.77
CA HIS A 178 29.66 33.76 16.06
C HIS A 178 29.23 33.89 17.52
N ASP A 179 28.49 32.91 18.05
CA ASP A 179 28.08 32.90 19.47
C ASP A 179 29.28 32.79 20.42
N GLY A 180 30.36 32.12 19.99
CA GLY A 180 31.63 32.06 20.71
C GLY A 180 32.36 33.41 20.71
N ALA A 181 32.43 34.09 19.56
CA ALA A 181 33.07 35.40 19.42
C ALA A 181 32.34 36.49 20.22
N VAL A 182 31.00 36.48 20.20
CA VAL A 182 30.19 37.42 21.01
C VAL A 182 30.46 37.22 22.50
N LYS A 183 30.63 35.98 22.97
CA LYS A 183 30.97 35.71 24.38
C LYS A 183 32.37 36.23 24.75
N THR A 184 33.35 36.11 23.86
CA THR A 184 34.70 36.63 24.11
C THR A 184 34.77 38.16 24.13
N ASP A 185 33.99 38.83 23.27
CA ASP A 185 33.93 40.29 23.24
C ASP A 185 33.23 40.86 24.47
N MET A 186 32.14 40.22 24.92
CA MET A 186 31.45 40.59 26.16
C MET A 186 32.34 40.38 27.40
N SER A 187 33.21 39.35 27.40
CA SER A 187 34.19 39.18 28.49
C SER A 187 35.29 40.23 28.47
N LYS A 188 35.78 40.64 27.29
CA LYS A 188 36.75 41.74 27.15
C LYS A 188 36.17 43.08 27.60
N GLN A 189 34.95 43.41 27.18
CA GLN A 189 34.28 44.63 27.62
C GLN A 189 34.05 44.67 29.14
N LYS A 190 33.81 43.51 29.76
CA LYS A 190 33.67 43.41 31.21
C LYS A 190 35.01 43.55 31.93
N GLU A 191 36.10 43.07 31.35
CA GLU A 191 37.46 43.24 31.86
C GLU A 191 37.94 44.69 31.71
N GLU A 192 37.67 45.33 30.57
CA GLU A 192 37.93 46.76 30.30
C GLU A 192 37.10 47.67 31.22
N ALA A 193 35.82 47.37 31.44
CA ALA A 193 34.98 48.11 32.38
C ALA A 193 35.40 47.93 33.85
N ALA A 194 35.98 46.78 34.22
CA ALA A 194 36.53 46.57 35.56
C ALA A 194 37.82 47.36 35.79
N VAL A 195 38.64 47.55 34.74
CA VAL A 195 39.84 48.40 34.79
C VAL A 195 39.47 49.88 34.92
N GLU A 196 38.38 50.33 34.29
CA GLU A 196 37.92 51.73 34.37
C GLU A 196 37.32 52.08 35.75
N GLN A 197 36.68 51.11 36.42
CA GLN A 197 36.15 51.27 37.79
C GLN A 197 37.26 51.29 38.86
N GLY A 198 38.39 50.61 38.62
CA GLY A 198 39.56 50.67 39.52
C GLY A 198 40.30 52.01 39.51
N VAL A 199 40.06 52.88 38.53
CA VAL A 199 40.70 54.21 38.43
C VAL A 199 39.89 55.30 39.16
N GLN A 200 38.64 55.03 39.56
CA GLN A 200 37.75 56.02 40.21
C GLN A 200 37.73 55.97 41.75
N GLU A 201 38.36 54.99 42.40
CA GLU A 201 38.39 54.91 43.88
C GLU A 201 39.50 55.76 44.55
N GLU A 202 40.41 56.37 43.79
CA GLU A 202 41.49 57.20 44.33
C GLU A 202 41.04 58.65 44.67
N HIS A 203 39.83 59.06 44.27
CA HIS A 203 39.36 60.45 44.41
C HIS A 203 37.91 60.54 44.91
N GLY A 204 37.68 60.42 46.21
CA GLY A 204 36.40 60.84 46.79
C GLY A 204 36.03 60.31 48.17
N ALA A 205 36.76 60.67 49.23
CA ALA A 205 36.28 60.54 50.60
C ALA A 205 36.33 61.91 51.31
N GLY A 206 35.25 62.69 51.18
CA GLY A 206 35.05 63.96 51.87
C GLY A 206 33.72 63.99 52.63
N GLY A 207 33.80 63.84 53.95
CA GLY A 207 32.99 64.55 54.96
C GLY A 207 31.50 64.20 55.18
N SER A 208 31.14 63.82 56.41
CA SER A 208 30.46 64.70 57.39
C SER A 208 29.81 63.93 58.57
N GLY A 209 29.69 64.62 59.72
CA GLY A 209 29.00 64.20 60.95
C GLY A 209 29.97 64.11 62.14
N ASN A 210 29.79 64.75 63.30
CA ASN A 210 28.55 65.07 63.98
C ASN A 210 28.80 66.18 65.04
N ARG A 211 27.76 66.97 65.36
CA ARG A 211 27.78 68.07 66.35
C ARG A 211 26.91 67.64 67.52
N GLY A 212 27.45 67.58 68.74
CA GLY A 212 26.66 67.33 69.95
C GLY A 212 27.50 67.18 71.22
N GLU A 213 27.38 68.21 72.07
CA GLU A 213 27.85 68.40 73.47
C GLU A 213 29.34 68.62 73.75
#